data_AF-A0A2P9BDX2-F1
#
_entry.id   AF-A0A2P9BDX2-F1
#
_cell.length_a   1.000
_cell.length_b   1.000
_cell.length_c   1.000
_cell.angle_alpha   90.00
_cell.angle_beta   90.00
_cell.angle_gamma   90.00
#
_symmetry.space_group_name_H-M   'P 1'
#
loop_
_entity.id
_entity.type
_entity.pdbx_description
1 polymer ?
#
loop_
_entity_poly.entity_id
_entity_poly.type
_entity_poly.pdbx_seq_one_letter_code
_entity_poly.pdbx_strand_id
1 'polypeptide(L)'
;MSTGDIIPEESSIPTCRVDSFYNKDGLSIKNYSWTVKKAIGLIILIHGLTTHMRLAFLKHNVNIVSNNHAELIDADNYYLYEGSWIEEFNKNGYSVYGIDLQGHGESDGYDNLRLHVNNFDDYARDVIEYIRRVNALITSEENVLDENTSDYDEKKKNRKKLPIYILGSSMGGNVVLRALEILGESNEDISKLNIKGCISLSGMVSITKVGSIKSLKYRLYYLPGINFLSSICSTCRTSKGKVSFEKYPFIEDILSYDKYRYKGHITNKLAYGIVKCIDTLDKNIRSYPSNIPVLFIHSKNDTICDYRDVESFFKELRNVNKELYALEDMDHDLIAEPGNESVLKKIIQWMNNMNQK
;
A
#
# COMPACT_ATOMS: atom_id res chain seq x y z
N MET A 1 42.76 31.24 -13.50
CA MET A 1 41.51 30.46 -13.58
C MET A 1 41.75 29.19 -12.78
N SER A 2 41.30 29.17 -11.51
CA SER A 2 41.32 27.98 -10.67
C SER A 2 39.95 27.34 -10.78
N THR A 3 39.93 26.13 -11.33
CA THR A 3 38.76 25.25 -11.36
C THR A 3 38.46 24.86 -9.92
N GLY A 4 37.48 25.53 -9.32
CA GLY A 4 36.95 25.15 -8.02
C GLY A 4 36.30 23.79 -8.14
N ASP A 5 36.85 22.81 -7.44
CA ASP A 5 36.24 21.50 -7.24
C ASP A 5 34.86 21.70 -6.62
N ILE A 6 33.82 21.41 -7.40
CA ILE A 6 32.45 21.31 -6.90
C ILE A 6 32.42 20.01 -6.10
N ILE A 7 32.65 20.12 -4.80
CA ILE A 7 32.34 19.07 -3.83
C ILE A 7 30.83 18.80 -3.98
N PRO A 8 30.39 17.58 -4.34
CA PRO A 8 28.98 17.25 -4.31
C PRO A 8 28.49 17.49 -2.89
N GLU A 9 27.45 18.31 -2.71
CA GLU A 9 26.74 18.43 -1.43
C GLU A 9 26.48 17.00 -0.92
N GLU A 10 26.98 16.70 0.28
CA GLU A 10 26.68 15.46 1.00
C GLU A 10 25.16 15.24 0.95
N SER A 11 24.73 14.24 0.18
CA SER A 11 23.32 13.86 0.13
C SER A 11 22.98 13.28 1.49
N SER A 12 22.52 14.12 2.42
CA SER A 12 22.03 13.68 3.71
C SER A 12 20.97 12.60 3.47
N ILE A 13 21.24 11.38 3.92
CA ILE A 13 20.30 10.25 3.84
C ILE A 13 18.95 10.72 4.39
N PRO A 14 17.84 10.62 3.62
CA PRO A 14 16.53 11.03 4.09
C PRO A 14 16.21 10.33 5.42
N THR A 15 16.05 11.12 6.48
CA THR A 15 15.71 10.58 7.80
C THR A 15 14.23 10.25 7.85
N CYS A 16 13.88 9.08 8.37
CA CYS A 16 12.48 8.71 8.59
C CYS A 16 11.83 9.68 9.59
N ARG A 17 10.78 10.39 9.16
CA ARG A 17 9.89 11.09 10.09
C ARG A 17 8.76 10.14 10.49
N VAL A 18 8.53 10.04 11.79
CA VAL A 18 7.50 9.18 12.39
C VAL A 18 6.50 10.06 13.12
N ASP A 19 5.22 9.92 12.80
CA ASP A 19 4.14 10.71 13.38
C ASP A 19 2.87 9.84 13.56
N SER A 20 1.77 10.44 13.99
CA SER A 20 0.47 9.79 14.10
C SER A 20 -0.67 10.78 13.82
N PHE A 21 -1.81 10.27 13.36
CA PHE A 21 -3.05 11.04 13.35
C PHE A 21 -4.19 10.21 13.96
N TYR A 22 -5.21 10.88 14.49
CA TYR A 22 -6.41 10.21 14.99
C TYR A 22 -7.44 10.09 13.89
N ASN A 23 -7.94 8.88 13.65
CA ASN A 23 -9.01 8.64 12.68
C ASN A 23 -10.41 8.95 13.27
N LYS A 24 -11.46 8.68 12.49
CA LYS A 24 -12.85 8.96 12.87
C LYS A 24 -13.32 8.24 14.15
N ASP A 25 -12.69 7.12 14.50
CA ASP A 25 -13.02 6.32 15.68
C ASP A 25 -12.09 6.64 16.86
N GLY A 26 -11.23 7.67 16.73
CA GLY A 26 -10.26 8.06 17.75
C GLY A 26 -9.05 7.13 17.85
N LEU A 27 -8.80 6.27 16.86
CA LEU A 27 -7.64 5.39 16.83
C LEU A 27 -6.41 6.18 16.38
N SER A 28 -5.29 6.03 17.09
CA SER A 28 -4.00 6.57 16.66
C SER A 28 -3.45 5.74 15.50
N ILE A 29 -3.36 6.35 14.32
CA ILE A 29 -2.82 5.75 13.11
C ILE A 29 -1.40 6.23 12.90
N LYS A 30 -0.44 5.31 13.01
CA LYS A 30 0.98 5.55 12.81
C LYS A 30 1.26 5.87 11.34
N ASN A 31 2.06 6.90 11.10
CA ASN A 31 2.48 7.28 9.76
C ASN A 31 3.97 7.61 9.68
N TYR A 32 4.50 7.46 8.48
CA TYR A 32 5.92 7.54 8.18
C TYR A 32 6.15 8.34 6.90
N SER A 33 7.23 9.09 6.85
CA SER A 33 7.69 9.74 5.61
C SER A 33 9.20 9.76 5.44
N TRP A 34 9.62 9.68 4.18
CA TRP A 34 10.99 9.86 3.71
C TRP A 34 10.93 10.83 2.53
N THR A 35 11.25 12.09 2.81
CA THR A 35 11.06 13.19 1.87
C THR A 35 12.37 13.61 1.21
N VAL A 36 12.27 14.05 -0.04
CA VAL A 36 13.39 14.62 -0.80
C VAL A 36 13.14 16.11 -1.07
N LYS A 37 14.21 16.92 -1.05
CA LYS A 37 14.12 18.39 -1.13
C LYS A 37 13.41 18.93 -2.39
N LYS A 38 13.55 18.24 -3.52
CA LYS A 38 12.97 18.63 -4.82
C LYS A 38 12.14 17.49 -5.39
N ALA A 39 11.10 17.10 -4.66
CA ALA A 39 10.24 16.01 -5.06
C ALA A 39 9.56 16.29 -6.41
N ILE A 40 9.59 15.32 -7.32
CA ILE A 40 8.86 15.38 -8.61
C ILE A 40 7.46 14.78 -8.50
N GLY A 41 7.18 14.11 -7.37
CA GLY A 41 5.91 13.49 -7.05
C GLY A 41 5.97 12.82 -5.69
N LEU A 42 4.81 12.34 -5.24
CA LEU A 42 4.67 11.63 -3.97
C LEU A 42 4.21 10.21 -4.25
N ILE A 43 4.64 9.27 -3.42
CA ILE A 43 4.07 7.93 -3.41
C ILE A 43 3.61 7.57 -1.99
N ILE A 44 2.36 7.12 -1.88
CA ILE A 44 1.74 6.66 -0.64
C ILE A 44 1.67 5.13 -0.69
N LEU A 45 2.42 4.48 0.18
CA LEU A 45 2.57 3.03 0.24
C LEU A 45 1.66 2.43 1.33
N ILE A 46 0.85 1.44 0.95
CA ILE A 46 -0.11 0.76 1.82
C ILE A 46 0.24 -0.73 1.88
N HIS A 47 0.52 -1.21 3.09
CA HIS A 47 0.99 -2.58 3.34
C HIS A 47 -0.14 -3.62 3.30
N GLY A 48 0.25 -4.90 3.25
CA GLY A 48 -0.66 -6.05 3.23
C GLY A 48 -1.08 -6.54 4.62
N LEU A 49 -1.94 -7.57 4.64
CA LEU A 49 -2.44 -8.17 5.87
C LEU A 49 -1.30 -8.74 6.73
N THR A 50 -1.37 -8.55 8.05
CA THR A 50 -0.35 -8.99 9.04
C THR A 50 1.00 -8.30 8.96
N THR A 51 1.27 -7.45 7.97
CA THR A 51 2.50 -6.66 7.88
C THR A 51 2.25 -5.23 8.37
N HIS A 52 3.21 -4.34 8.18
CA HIS A 52 3.09 -2.91 8.47
C HIS A 52 4.07 -2.13 7.58
N MET A 53 4.03 -0.79 7.57
CA MET A 53 4.76 0.06 6.60
C MET A 53 6.25 -0.27 6.52
N ARG A 54 6.93 -0.28 7.68
CA ARG A 54 8.37 -0.55 7.76
C ARG A 54 8.71 -1.99 7.36
N LEU A 55 7.94 -2.98 7.81
CA LEU A 55 8.16 -4.38 7.46
C LEU A 55 7.92 -4.65 5.97
N ALA A 56 6.98 -3.96 5.33
CA ALA A 56 6.66 -4.21 3.93
C ALA A 56 7.65 -3.57 2.95
N PHE A 57 8.16 -2.36 3.22
CA PHE A 57 8.86 -1.56 2.20
C PHE A 57 10.32 -1.22 2.52
N LEU A 58 10.78 -1.40 3.76
CA LEU A 58 12.21 -1.33 4.10
C LEU A 58 12.88 -2.68 3.91
N LYS A 59 14.20 -2.66 3.70
CA LYS A 59 15.01 -3.86 3.69
C LYS A 59 15.16 -4.37 5.12
N HIS A 60 15.26 -5.68 5.32
CA HIS A 60 15.43 -6.27 6.66
C HIS A 60 16.88 -6.60 6.95
N ASN A 61 17.29 -6.45 8.21
CA ASN A 61 18.63 -6.77 8.67
C ASN A 61 18.76 -8.29 8.94
N VAL A 62 18.66 -9.05 7.86
CA VAL A 62 18.72 -10.50 7.82
C VAL A 62 19.70 -10.95 6.74
N ASN A 63 20.28 -12.12 6.92
CA ASN A 63 21.06 -12.82 5.91
C ASN A 63 20.22 -13.94 5.31
N ILE A 64 19.91 -13.89 4.02
CA ILE A 64 19.20 -14.99 3.34
C ILE A 64 20.21 -16.11 3.04
N VAL A 65 20.24 -17.12 3.90
CA VAL A 65 21.20 -18.24 3.81
C VAL A 65 20.80 -19.24 2.73
N SER A 66 19.49 -19.45 2.55
CA SER A 66 18.94 -20.34 1.53
C SER A 66 17.49 -19.97 1.19
N ASN A 67 16.90 -20.62 0.20
CA ASN A 67 15.48 -20.41 -0.14
C ASN A 67 14.51 -20.68 1.03
N ASN A 68 14.93 -21.51 1.98
CA ASN A 68 14.07 -21.93 3.09
C ASN A 68 14.42 -21.23 4.41
N HIS A 69 15.46 -20.40 4.44
CA HIS A 69 15.95 -19.85 5.70
C HIS A 69 16.61 -18.49 5.56
N ALA A 70 16.21 -17.55 6.42
CA ALA A 70 16.90 -16.31 6.68
C ALA A 70 17.36 -16.25 8.14
N GLU A 71 18.59 -15.79 8.38
CA GLU A 71 19.15 -15.59 9.71
C GLU A 71 19.06 -14.12 10.11
N LEU A 72 18.56 -13.85 11.32
CA LEU A 72 18.52 -12.50 11.88
C LEU A 72 19.94 -12.00 12.19
N ILE A 73 20.32 -10.84 11.66
CA ILE A 73 21.60 -10.19 11.95
C ILE A 73 21.48 -9.27 13.17
N ASP A 74 20.48 -8.37 13.16
CA ASP A 74 20.25 -7.40 14.22
C ASP A 74 18.75 -7.14 14.40
N ALA A 75 18.24 -7.45 15.59
CA ALA A 75 16.85 -7.27 15.96
C ALA A 75 16.50 -5.81 16.31
N ASP A 76 17.47 -5.06 16.83
CA ASP A 76 17.28 -3.69 17.30
C ASP A 76 17.36 -2.70 16.12
N ASN A 77 18.20 -3.01 15.13
CA ASN A 77 18.26 -2.30 13.85
C ASN A 77 17.66 -3.14 12.70
N TYR A 78 16.42 -3.59 12.89
CA TYR A 78 15.81 -4.55 11.97
C TYR A 78 15.46 -3.98 10.59
N TYR A 79 15.12 -2.69 10.49
CA TYR A 79 14.70 -2.06 9.23
C TYR A 79 15.79 -1.15 8.68
N LEU A 80 16.20 -1.43 7.45
CA LEU A 80 17.28 -0.75 6.75
C LEU A 80 16.71 0.09 5.60
N TYR A 81 17.11 1.36 5.55
CA TYR A 81 16.81 2.26 4.44
C TYR A 81 17.61 1.89 3.19
N GLU A 82 18.92 1.65 3.34
CA GLU A 82 19.79 1.32 2.23
C GLU A 82 19.41 -0.01 1.57
N GLY A 83 19.25 0.00 0.25
CA GLY A 83 18.79 -1.12 -0.55
C GLY A 83 17.29 -1.40 -0.44
N SER A 84 16.50 -0.48 0.13
CA SER A 84 15.04 -0.62 0.22
C SER A 84 14.32 -0.01 -0.98
N TRP A 85 13.05 -0.39 -1.16
CA TRP A 85 12.17 0.27 -2.13
C TRP A 85 12.00 1.76 -1.84
N ILE A 86 11.99 2.14 -0.55
CA ILE A 86 11.86 3.54 -0.13
C ILE A 86 13.05 4.37 -0.62
N GLU A 87 14.27 3.85 -0.46
CA GLU A 87 15.47 4.52 -0.97
C GLU A 87 15.41 4.70 -2.48
N GLU A 88 15.03 3.66 -3.21
CA GLU A 88 14.99 3.72 -4.67
C GLU A 88 13.94 4.73 -5.17
N PHE A 89 12.76 4.82 -4.53
CA PHE A 89 11.80 5.90 -4.82
C PHE A 89 12.41 7.28 -4.58
N ASN A 90 13.11 7.48 -3.45
CA ASN A 90 13.78 8.74 -3.14
C ASN A 90 14.88 9.09 -4.15
N LYS A 91 15.71 8.12 -4.55
CA LYS A 91 16.73 8.29 -5.61
C LYS A 91 16.12 8.72 -6.94
N ASN A 92 14.89 8.29 -7.22
CA ASN A 92 14.13 8.69 -8.41
C ASN A 92 13.26 9.96 -8.20
N GLY A 93 13.51 10.71 -7.12
CA GLY A 93 12.89 12.02 -6.89
C GLY A 93 11.50 11.98 -6.27
N TYR A 94 11.02 10.83 -5.79
CA TYR A 94 9.73 10.71 -5.14
C TYR A 94 9.85 10.80 -3.62
N SER A 95 9.02 11.62 -2.99
CA SER A 95 8.86 11.58 -1.52
C SER A 95 7.90 10.43 -1.16
N VAL A 96 8.31 9.59 -0.22
CA VAL A 96 7.56 8.40 0.19
C VAL A 96 6.80 8.69 1.47
N TYR A 97 5.53 8.29 1.50
CA TYR A 97 4.66 8.36 2.66
C TYR A 97 3.97 7.01 2.86
N GLY A 98 3.57 6.69 4.08
CA GLY A 98 2.73 5.52 4.33
C GLY A 98 2.22 5.46 5.76
N ILE A 99 1.31 4.53 6.02
CA ILE A 99 0.68 4.34 7.32
C ILE A 99 0.73 2.86 7.72
N ASP A 100 0.72 2.62 9.03
CA ASP A 100 0.30 1.31 9.53
C ASP A 100 -1.23 1.31 9.60
N LEU A 101 -1.89 0.38 8.91
CA LEU A 101 -3.34 0.23 8.95
C LEU A 101 -3.82 -0.12 10.37
N GLN A 102 -5.06 0.24 10.72
CA GLN A 102 -5.61 -0.07 12.06
C GLN A 102 -5.37 -1.54 12.47
N GLY A 103 -4.98 -1.75 13.72
CA GLY A 103 -4.69 -3.08 14.27
C GLY A 103 -3.43 -3.77 13.72
N HIS A 104 -2.60 -3.06 12.95
CA HIS A 104 -1.31 -3.51 12.43
C HIS A 104 -0.17 -2.62 12.93
N GLY A 105 1.05 -3.16 12.93
CA GLY A 105 2.26 -2.45 13.32
C GLY A 105 2.08 -1.70 14.64
N GLU A 106 2.33 -0.40 14.59
CA GLU A 106 2.23 0.50 15.74
C GLU A 106 0.90 1.28 15.81
N SER A 107 0.00 1.11 14.85
CA SER A 107 -1.32 1.74 14.89
C SER A 107 -2.24 1.07 15.91
N ASP A 108 -3.16 1.84 16.49
CA ASP A 108 -4.19 1.32 17.37
C ASP A 108 -5.11 0.34 16.63
N GLY A 109 -5.63 -0.64 17.38
CA GLY A 109 -6.67 -1.54 16.91
C GLY A 109 -8.03 -1.13 17.46
N TYR A 110 -9.09 -1.28 16.66
CA TYR A 110 -10.45 -1.13 17.15
C TYR A 110 -10.69 -2.11 18.32
N ASP A 111 -11.36 -1.65 19.39
CA ASP A 111 -11.51 -2.37 20.67
C ASP A 111 -10.17 -2.84 21.29
N ASN A 112 -9.06 -2.16 20.98
CA ASN A 112 -7.71 -2.54 21.37
C ASN A 112 -7.29 -3.96 20.89
N LEU A 113 -7.84 -4.40 19.74
CA LEU A 113 -7.56 -5.71 19.16
C LEU A 113 -6.69 -5.61 17.91
N ARG A 114 -5.63 -6.44 17.85
CA ARG A 114 -4.82 -6.63 16.64
C ARG A 114 -5.58 -7.43 15.59
N LEU A 115 -5.34 -7.11 14.31
CA LEU A 115 -6.00 -7.76 13.16
C LEU A 115 -7.54 -7.85 13.35
N HIS A 116 -8.14 -6.72 13.71
CA HIS A 116 -9.56 -6.56 13.98
C HIS A 116 -10.06 -5.23 13.40
N VAL A 117 -11.32 -5.22 12.95
CA VAL A 117 -11.97 -4.03 12.38
C VAL A 117 -13.43 -3.98 12.83
N ASN A 118 -13.95 -2.77 12.99
CA ASN A 118 -15.39 -2.56 13.06
C ASN A 118 -16.01 -2.70 11.65
N ASN A 119 -15.45 -1.95 10.70
CA ASN A 119 -15.79 -1.97 9.28
C ASN A 119 -14.51 -1.98 8.43
N PHE A 120 -14.43 -2.83 7.40
CA PHE A 120 -13.26 -2.91 6.53
C PHE A 120 -13.01 -1.62 5.73
N ASP A 121 -14.07 -0.93 5.33
CA ASP A 121 -13.97 0.35 4.61
C ASP A 121 -13.23 1.43 5.43
N ASP A 122 -13.07 1.25 6.74
CA ASP A 122 -12.34 2.20 7.58
C ASP A 122 -10.85 2.24 7.21
N TYR A 123 -10.25 1.13 6.74
CA TYR A 123 -8.92 1.16 6.14
C TYR A 123 -8.83 2.12 4.96
N ALA A 124 -9.80 2.06 4.04
CA ALA A 124 -9.82 2.91 2.86
C ALA A 124 -10.07 4.39 3.23
N ARG A 125 -10.93 4.65 4.22
CA ARG A 125 -11.17 5.99 4.75
C ARG A 125 -9.94 6.58 5.41
N ASP A 126 -9.20 5.79 6.19
CA ASP A 126 -7.95 6.22 6.82
C ASP A 126 -6.88 6.57 5.78
N VAL A 127 -6.79 5.80 4.68
CA VAL A 127 -5.92 6.12 3.55
C VAL A 127 -6.34 7.43 2.87
N ILE A 128 -7.63 7.63 2.60
CA ILE A 128 -8.15 8.87 2.00
C ILE A 128 -7.85 10.08 2.90
N GLU A 129 -8.09 9.95 4.20
CA GLU A 129 -7.77 10.99 5.19
C GLU A 129 -6.28 11.30 5.23
N TYR A 130 -5.43 10.27 5.16
CA TYR A 130 -3.99 10.47 5.11
C TYR A 130 -3.52 11.17 3.82
N ILE A 131 -4.09 10.80 2.66
CA ILE A 131 -3.84 11.50 1.38
C ILE A 131 -4.18 12.99 1.51
N ARG A 132 -5.32 13.32 2.12
CA ARG A 132 -5.73 14.72 2.36
C ARG A 132 -4.73 15.46 3.24
N ARG A 133 -4.27 14.83 4.32
CA ARG A 133 -3.26 15.41 5.23
C ARG A 133 -1.94 15.67 4.53
N VAL A 134 -1.43 14.70 3.78
CA VAL A 134 -0.19 14.85 3.00
C VAL A 134 -0.33 15.99 1.98
N ASN A 135 -1.45 16.07 1.26
CA ASN A 135 -1.71 17.14 0.30
C ASN A 135 -1.78 18.53 0.97
N ALA A 136 -2.43 18.62 2.14
CA ALA A 136 -2.52 19.85 2.92
C ALA A 136 -1.15 20.30 3.46
N LEU A 137 -0.34 19.36 3.97
CA LEU A 137 1.02 19.64 4.48
C LEU A 137 1.89 20.26 3.38
N ILE A 138 1.89 19.67 2.20
CA ILE A 138 2.71 20.15 1.07
C ILE A 138 2.22 21.50 0.58
N THR A 139 0.90 21.68 0.48
CA THR A 139 0.33 22.98 0.13
C THR A 139 0.73 24.06 1.16
N SER A 140 0.82 23.71 2.45
CA SER A 140 1.21 24.66 3.50
C SER A 140 2.70 25.00 3.51
N GLU A 141 3.59 24.01 3.32
CA GLU A 141 5.03 24.22 3.24
C GLU A 141 5.39 25.12 2.04
N GLU A 142 4.69 24.95 0.92
CA GLU A 142 4.85 25.79 -0.27
C GLU A 142 4.48 27.26 0.01
N ASN A 143 3.39 27.52 0.75
CA ASN A 143 2.96 28.88 1.07
C ASN A 143 3.98 29.63 1.95
N VAL A 144 4.65 28.93 2.88
CA VAL A 144 5.67 29.54 3.78
C VAL A 144 6.95 29.89 3.04
N LEU A 145 7.38 29.06 2.08
CA LEU A 145 8.55 29.36 1.25
C LEU A 145 8.31 30.58 0.36
N ASP A 146 7.08 30.77 -0.12
CA ASP A 146 6.73 31.88 -1.01
C ASP A 146 6.68 33.23 -0.28
N GLU A 147 6.28 33.29 0.99
CA GLU A 147 6.20 34.56 1.77
C GLU A 147 7.55 35.24 1.95
N ASN A 148 8.63 34.48 1.79
CA ASN A 148 10.00 34.97 1.90
C ASN A 148 10.59 35.45 0.56
N THR A 149 9.80 35.53 -0.52
CA THR A 149 10.27 35.98 -1.85
C THR A 149 9.40 37.10 -2.42
N SER A 150 10.04 38.17 -2.92
CA SER A 150 9.42 39.41 -3.38
C SER A 150 8.69 39.32 -4.74
N ASP A 151 8.30 38.11 -5.14
CA ASP A 151 7.77 37.77 -6.48
C ASP A 151 6.54 36.86 -6.34
N TYR A 152 5.66 37.27 -5.43
CA TYR A 152 4.62 36.46 -4.78
C TYR A 152 3.42 36.13 -5.70
N ASP A 153 3.05 37.02 -6.62
CA ASP A 153 1.79 36.92 -7.37
C ASP A 153 1.86 36.15 -8.71
N GLU A 154 3.03 36.09 -9.37
CA GLU A 154 3.16 35.37 -10.65
C GLU A 154 3.51 33.88 -10.46
N LYS A 155 4.34 33.53 -9.45
CA LYS A 155 4.71 32.13 -9.18
C LYS A 155 3.57 31.29 -8.62
N LYS A 156 2.66 31.89 -7.84
CA LYS A 156 1.50 31.21 -7.24
C LYS A 156 0.45 30.78 -8.27
N LYS A 157 0.33 31.52 -9.39
CA LYS A 157 -0.66 31.23 -10.45
C LYS A 157 -0.27 30.08 -11.40
N ASN A 158 1.01 29.70 -11.45
CA ASN A 158 1.53 28.75 -12.45
C ASN A 158 2.22 27.49 -11.87
N ARG A 159 2.16 27.24 -10.55
CA ARG A 159 2.81 26.06 -9.95
C ARG A 159 1.88 24.84 -9.92
N LYS A 160 2.31 23.79 -10.64
CA LYS A 160 1.61 22.50 -10.77
C LYS A 160 1.74 21.73 -9.45
N LYS A 161 0.60 21.38 -8.82
CA LYS A 161 0.58 20.50 -7.64
C LYS A 161 1.38 19.22 -7.91
N LEU A 162 2.12 18.75 -6.90
CA LEU A 162 2.87 17.50 -6.99
C LEU A 162 1.93 16.31 -7.21
N PRO A 163 2.20 15.46 -8.21
CA PRO A 163 1.39 14.28 -8.51
C PRO A 163 1.48 13.26 -7.37
N ILE A 164 0.34 12.71 -6.95
CA ILE A 164 0.27 11.67 -5.92
C ILE A 164 0.03 10.32 -6.59
N TYR A 165 0.86 9.35 -6.26
CA TYR A 165 0.66 7.95 -6.61
C TYR A 165 0.33 7.16 -5.35
N ILE A 166 -0.61 6.23 -5.46
CA ILE A 166 -0.94 5.32 -4.35
C ILE A 166 -0.56 3.90 -4.77
N LEU A 167 0.07 3.16 -3.87
CA LEU A 167 0.51 1.79 -4.11
C LEU A 167 0.08 0.92 -2.95
N GLY A 168 -0.61 -0.18 -3.23
CA GLY A 168 -1.02 -1.15 -2.23
C GLY A 168 -0.52 -2.55 -2.56
N SER A 169 0.00 -3.27 -1.56
CA SER A 169 0.39 -4.68 -1.69
C SER A 169 -0.61 -5.61 -1.02
N SER A 170 -1.02 -6.69 -1.70
CA SER A 170 -1.94 -7.71 -1.16
C SER A 170 -3.26 -7.07 -0.68
N MET A 171 -3.61 -7.21 0.61
CA MET A 171 -4.75 -6.51 1.21
C MET A 171 -4.65 -4.98 1.03
N GLY A 172 -3.45 -4.41 1.07
CA GLY A 172 -3.23 -2.99 0.77
C GLY A 172 -3.63 -2.63 -0.66
N GLY A 173 -3.44 -3.53 -1.61
CA GLY A 173 -3.93 -3.40 -2.99
C GLY A 173 -5.45 -3.31 -3.04
N ASN A 174 -6.15 -4.14 -2.27
CA ASN A 174 -7.60 -4.06 -2.10
C ASN A 174 -8.03 -2.72 -1.45
N VAL A 175 -7.30 -2.26 -0.44
CA VAL A 175 -7.58 -0.99 0.26
C VAL A 175 -7.45 0.23 -0.67
N VAL A 176 -6.38 0.31 -1.47
CA VAL A 176 -6.20 1.46 -2.39
C VAL A 176 -7.22 1.44 -3.53
N LEU A 177 -7.60 0.26 -4.00
CA LEU A 177 -8.68 0.06 -4.97
C LEU A 177 -10.03 0.52 -4.39
N ARG A 178 -10.35 0.09 -3.16
CA ARG A 178 -11.56 0.51 -2.45
C ARG A 178 -11.58 2.01 -2.15
N ALA A 179 -10.43 2.61 -1.83
CA ALA A 179 -10.31 4.05 -1.63
C ALA A 179 -10.68 4.83 -2.91
N LEU A 180 -10.27 4.35 -4.09
CA LEU A 180 -10.66 4.95 -5.35
C LEU A 180 -12.16 4.84 -5.62
N GLU A 181 -12.80 3.70 -5.31
CA GLU A 181 -14.26 3.57 -5.43
C GLU A 181 -14.99 4.55 -4.53
N ILE A 182 -14.60 4.66 -3.26
CA ILE A 182 -15.21 5.60 -2.31
C ILE A 182 -15.06 7.04 -2.81
N LEU A 183 -13.89 7.40 -3.34
CA LEU A 183 -13.65 8.72 -3.92
C LEU A 183 -14.50 8.94 -5.18
N GLY A 184 -14.62 7.94 -6.06
CA GLY A 184 -15.43 8.03 -7.29
C GLY A 184 -16.94 8.08 -7.05
N GLU A 185 -17.43 7.49 -5.96
CA GLU A 185 -18.82 7.62 -5.51
C GLU A 185 -19.09 8.95 -4.80
N SER A 186 -18.05 9.58 -4.25
CA SER A 186 -18.18 10.86 -3.58
C SER A 186 -18.42 11.97 -4.60
N ASN A 187 -19.20 12.98 -4.22
CA ASN A 187 -19.31 14.23 -4.99
C ASN A 187 -18.07 15.13 -4.81
N GLU A 188 -16.98 14.61 -4.25
CA GLU A 188 -15.76 15.39 -4.04
C GLU A 188 -15.02 15.58 -5.36
N ASP A 189 -14.43 16.75 -5.50
CA ASP A 189 -13.54 17.03 -6.61
C ASP A 189 -12.19 16.32 -6.38
N ILE A 190 -12.11 15.06 -6.83
CA ILE A 190 -10.93 14.19 -6.73
C ILE A 190 -9.69 14.86 -7.34
N SER A 191 -9.87 15.79 -8.28
CA SER A 191 -8.76 16.53 -8.89
C SER A 191 -7.97 17.35 -7.87
N LYS A 192 -8.60 17.76 -6.75
CA LYS A 192 -7.94 18.49 -5.65
C LYS A 192 -6.87 17.64 -4.95
N LEU A 193 -7.09 16.33 -4.87
CA LEU A 193 -6.13 15.38 -4.28
C LEU A 193 -4.93 15.12 -5.20
N ASN A 194 -5.06 15.45 -6.50
CA ASN A 194 -4.02 15.29 -7.51
C ASN A 194 -3.45 13.85 -7.60
N ILE A 195 -4.30 12.85 -7.39
CA ILE A 195 -3.94 11.44 -7.58
C ILE A 195 -3.75 11.17 -9.08
N LYS A 196 -2.55 10.77 -9.49
CA LYS A 196 -2.15 10.51 -10.88
C LYS A 196 -1.93 9.05 -11.21
N GLY A 197 -2.02 8.16 -10.22
CA GLY A 197 -2.00 6.74 -10.48
C GLY A 197 -2.25 5.90 -9.24
N CYS A 198 -2.82 4.72 -9.46
CA CYS A 198 -2.97 3.68 -8.45
C CYS A 198 -2.27 2.41 -8.91
N ILE A 199 -1.46 1.83 -8.03
CA ILE A 199 -0.67 0.63 -8.29
C ILE A 199 -1.13 -0.47 -7.34
N SER A 200 -1.58 -1.58 -7.90
CA SER A 200 -1.99 -2.78 -7.17
C SER A 200 -0.94 -3.87 -7.36
N LEU A 201 -0.20 -4.18 -6.29
CA LEU A 201 0.79 -5.26 -6.24
C LEU A 201 0.18 -6.49 -5.59
N SER A 202 0.10 -7.61 -6.32
CA SER A 202 -0.54 -8.83 -5.84
C SER A 202 -1.91 -8.58 -5.19
N GLY A 203 -2.68 -7.63 -5.73
CA GLY A 203 -3.83 -7.05 -5.05
C GLY A 203 -4.89 -8.09 -4.71
N MET A 204 -5.37 -8.07 -3.47
CA MET A 204 -6.35 -9.03 -2.96
C MET A 204 -7.76 -8.75 -3.51
N VAL A 205 -7.97 -8.98 -4.80
CA VAL A 205 -9.28 -8.97 -5.46
C VAL A 205 -9.94 -10.37 -5.45
N SER A 206 -9.23 -11.38 -4.97
CA SER A 206 -9.75 -12.70 -4.64
C SER A 206 -8.90 -13.37 -3.55
N ILE A 207 -9.37 -14.50 -3.03
CA ILE A 207 -8.61 -15.36 -2.12
C ILE A 207 -8.80 -16.81 -2.57
N THR A 208 -7.73 -17.44 -3.07
CA THR A 208 -7.79 -18.78 -3.68
C THR A 208 -8.42 -19.82 -2.75
N LYS A 209 -8.08 -19.78 -1.46
CA LYS A 209 -8.59 -20.71 -0.43
C LYS A 209 -10.10 -20.61 -0.19
N VAL A 210 -10.71 -19.47 -0.50
CA VAL A 210 -12.13 -19.21 -0.28
C VAL A 210 -12.97 -19.55 -1.52
N GLY A 211 -12.30 -19.71 -2.67
CA GLY A 211 -12.94 -19.95 -3.97
C GLY A 211 -13.45 -18.67 -4.63
N SER A 212 -13.96 -18.81 -5.86
CA SER A 212 -14.38 -17.66 -6.66
C SER A 212 -15.63 -16.98 -6.09
N ILE A 213 -15.56 -15.67 -5.92
CA ILE A 213 -16.68 -14.83 -5.46
C ILE A 213 -17.88 -14.85 -6.41
N LYS A 214 -17.64 -15.14 -7.69
CA LYS A 214 -18.68 -15.25 -8.73
C LYS A 214 -19.47 -16.56 -8.63
N SER A 215 -19.00 -17.52 -7.84
CA SER A 215 -19.69 -18.81 -7.64
C SER A 215 -21.00 -18.65 -6.88
N LEU A 216 -22.07 -19.28 -7.37
CA LEU A 216 -23.36 -19.33 -6.68
C LEU A 216 -23.24 -19.94 -5.28
N LYS A 217 -22.38 -20.96 -5.11
CA LYS A 217 -22.15 -21.59 -3.80
C LYS A 217 -21.51 -20.62 -2.80
N TYR A 218 -20.56 -19.83 -3.26
CA TYR A 218 -19.92 -18.81 -2.43
C TYR A 218 -20.96 -17.77 -1.97
N ARG A 219 -21.76 -17.25 -2.91
CA ARG A 219 -22.76 -16.22 -2.62
C ARG A 219 -23.90 -16.69 -1.73
N LEU A 220 -24.38 -17.93 -1.91
CA LEU A 220 -25.51 -18.47 -1.16
C LEU A 220 -25.13 -19.06 0.20
N TYR A 221 -23.94 -19.63 0.34
CA TYR A 221 -23.57 -20.36 1.56
C TYR A 221 -22.39 -19.74 2.31
N TYR A 222 -21.30 -19.43 1.60
CA TYR A 222 -20.08 -18.96 2.26
C TYR A 222 -20.24 -17.55 2.84
N LEU A 223 -20.68 -16.59 2.02
CA LEU A 223 -20.81 -15.19 2.44
C LEU A 223 -21.84 -15.00 3.58
N PRO A 224 -23.05 -15.60 3.55
CA PRO A 224 -23.96 -15.56 4.68
C PRO A 224 -23.41 -16.27 5.92
N GLY A 225 -22.71 -17.40 5.74
CA GLY A 225 -22.11 -18.16 6.84
C GLY A 225 -21.02 -17.38 7.59
N ILE A 226 -20.08 -16.77 6.87
CA ILE A 226 -19.02 -15.97 7.49
C ILE A 226 -19.57 -14.65 8.06
N ASN A 227 -20.60 -14.07 7.46
CA ASN A 227 -21.32 -12.93 8.04
C ASN A 227 -21.97 -13.30 9.40
N PHE A 228 -22.65 -14.44 9.45
CA PHE A 228 -23.24 -14.97 10.68
C PHE A 228 -22.16 -15.17 11.76
N LEU A 229 -21.05 -15.84 11.44
CA LEU A 229 -19.91 -16.02 12.36
C LEU A 229 -19.33 -14.70 12.84
N SER A 230 -19.23 -13.70 11.96
CA SER A 230 -18.75 -12.35 12.31
C SER A 230 -19.68 -11.60 13.26
N SER A 231 -20.96 -12.00 13.31
CA SER A 231 -21.99 -11.38 14.15
C SER A 231 -22.09 -12.04 15.52
N ILE A 232 -22.00 -13.37 15.58
CA ILE A 232 -22.11 -14.13 16.85
C ILE A 232 -20.79 -14.27 17.61
N CYS A 233 -19.65 -14.25 16.91
CA CYS A 233 -18.32 -14.23 17.54
C CYS A 233 -17.33 -13.43 16.70
N SER A 234 -17.51 -12.10 16.71
CA SER A 234 -16.71 -11.13 15.96
C SER A 234 -15.22 -11.18 16.27
N THR A 235 -14.86 -11.47 17.53
CA THR A 235 -13.49 -11.48 18.06
C THR A 235 -12.84 -12.87 18.08
N CYS A 236 -13.61 -13.95 17.88
CA CYS A 236 -13.05 -15.30 17.70
C CYS A 236 -12.05 -15.31 16.54
N ARG A 237 -10.96 -16.07 16.71
CA ARG A 237 -9.89 -16.21 15.73
C ARG A 237 -9.83 -17.67 15.28
N THR A 238 -9.99 -17.92 13.99
CA THR A 238 -9.87 -19.28 13.43
C THR A 238 -8.44 -19.53 12.96
N SER A 239 -7.88 -20.67 13.40
CA SER A 239 -6.50 -21.07 13.04
C SER A 239 -6.39 -21.77 11.68
N LYS A 240 -7.54 -22.10 11.06
CA LYS A 240 -7.54 -22.81 9.78
C LYS A 240 -7.01 -21.92 8.65
N GLY A 241 -5.92 -22.36 8.04
CA GLY A 241 -5.47 -21.86 6.74
C GLY A 241 -4.27 -20.91 6.78
N LYS A 242 -3.25 -21.19 7.62
CA LYS A 242 -1.94 -20.51 7.54
C LYS A 242 -1.54 -20.39 6.06
N VAL A 243 -1.37 -19.16 5.62
CA VAL A 243 -0.84 -18.83 4.30
C VAL A 243 0.66 -19.11 4.37
N SER A 244 1.18 -19.86 3.41
CA SER A 244 2.59 -20.22 3.32
C SER A 244 3.14 -19.71 2.01
N PHE A 245 4.31 -19.07 2.06
CA PHE A 245 5.07 -18.67 0.89
C PHE A 245 5.80 -19.90 0.34
N GLU A 246 5.13 -20.68 -0.50
CA GLU A 246 5.65 -22.00 -0.94
C GLU A 246 6.91 -21.85 -1.78
N LYS A 247 6.97 -20.83 -2.64
CA LYS A 247 8.12 -20.61 -3.52
C LYS A 247 9.33 -20.06 -2.78
N TYR A 248 9.11 -19.15 -1.82
CA TYR A 248 10.16 -18.49 -1.05
C TYR A 248 9.89 -18.57 0.47
N PRO A 249 10.06 -19.76 1.10
CA PRO A 249 9.70 -19.94 2.50
C PRO A 249 10.50 -19.08 3.50
N PHE A 250 11.70 -18.62 3.15
CA PHE A 250 12.49 -17.71 4.02
C PHE A 250 11.74 -16.43 4.41
N ILE A 251 10.74 -16.02 3.63
CA ILE A 251 9.89 -14.85 3.95
C ILE A 251 9.17 -15.06 5.29
N GLU A 252 8.80 -16.29 5.64
CA GLU A 252 8.21 -16.59 6.95
C GLU A 252 9.18 -16.26 8.10
N ASP A 253 10.48 -16.48 7.92
CA ASP A 253 11.49 -16.14 8.93
C ASP A 253 11.55 -14.62 9.13
N ILE A 254 11.60 -13.86 8.03
CA ILE A 254 11.54 -12.38 8.05
C ILE A 254 10.29 -11.89 8.79
N LEU A 255 9.12 -12.46 8.49
CA LEU A 255 7.87 -12.13 9.18
C LEU A 255 7.85 -12.58 10.65
N SER A 256 8.65 -13.58 11.02
CA SER A 256 8.70 -14.12 12.38
C SER A 256 9.59 -13.31 13.32
N TYR A 257 10.64 -12.70 12.79
CA TYR A 257 11.58 -11.86 13.54
C TYR A 257 11.02 -10.50 13.89
N ASP A 258 10.06 -10.01 13.10
CA ASP A 258 9.46 -8.70 13.32
C ASP A 258 8.74 -8.59 14.68
N LYS A 259 9.09 -7.54 15.44
CA LYS A 259 8.57 -7.27 16.78
C LYS A 259 7.18 -6.64 16.78
N TYR A 260 6.86 -5.84 15.78
CA TYR A 260 5.63 -5.05 15.71
C TYR A 260 4.50 -5.82 15.00
N ARG A 261 4.84 -6.89 14.29
CA ARG A 261 3.92 -7.83 13.69
C ARG A 261 3.20 -8.66 14.76
N TYR A 262 1.87 -8.60 14.72
CA TYR A 262 1.05 -9.50 15.50
C TYR A 262 1.11 -10.93 14.93
N LYS A 263 1.53 -11.89 15.76
CA LYS A 263 1.74 -13.30 15.37
C LYS A 263 0.48 -14.17 15.45
N GLY A 264 -0.65 -13.62 15.90
CA GLY A 264 -1.92 -14.33 15.98
C GLY A 264 -2.73 -14.27 14.67
N HIS A 265 -3.84 -14.99 14.63
CA HIS A 265 -4.73 -15.03 13.47
C HIS A 265 -5.66 -13.82 13.41
N ILE A 266 -6.26 -13.55 12.25
CA ILE A 266 -7.32 -12.54 12.10
C ILE A 266 -8.59 -12.92 12.89
N THR A 267 -9.39 -11.94 13.29
CA THR A 267 -10.72 -12.24 13.86
C THR A 267 -11.74 -12.57 12.75
N ASN A 268 -12.84 -13.23 13.12
CA ASN A 268 -13.96 -13.49 12.20
C ASN A 268 -14.52 -12.21 11.58
N LYS A 269 -14.53 -11.10 12.33
CA LYS A 269 -14.96 -9.78 11.83
C LYS A 269 -14.06 -9.27 10.71
N LEU A 270 -12.74 -9.36 10.87
CA LEU A 270 -11.81 -8.99 9.81
C LEU A 270 -11.90 -9.95 8.62
N ALA A 271 -12.02 -11.26 8.86
CA ALA A 271 -12.21 -12.25 7.81
C ALA A 271 -13.45 -11.95 6.95
N TYR A 272 -14.59 -11.68 7.59
CA TYR A 272 -15.80 -11.24 6.88
C TYR A 272 -15.59 -9.90 6.16
N GLY A 273 -14.93 -8.94 6.80
CA GLY A 273 -14.62 -7.64 6.21
C GLY A 273 -13.84 -7.73 4.90
N ILE A 274 -12.80 -8.57 4.85
CA ILE A 274 -12.00 -8.82 3.66
C ILE A 274 -12.87 -9.41 2.53
N VAL A 275 -13.58 -10.49 2.84
CA VAL A 275 -14.46 -11.22 1.89
C VAL A 275 -15.58 -10.32 1.36
N LYS A 276 -16.16 -9.48 2.23
CA LYS A 276 -17.17 -8.48 1.86
C LYS A 276 -16.56 -7.39 0.98
N CYS A 277 -15.35 -6.92 1.27
CA CYS A 277 -14.71 -5.89 0.47
C CYS A 277 -14.40 -6.40 -0.94
N ILE A 278 -13.89 -7.63 -1.07
CA ILE A 278 -13.69 -8.27 -2.37
C ILE A 278 -15.00 -8.30 -3.19
N ASP A 279 -16.11 -8.73 -2.58
CA ASP A 279 -17.44 -8.72 -3.23
C ASP A 279 -17.93 -7.29 -3.53
N THR A 280 -17.54 -6.31 -2.73
CA THR A 280 -17.86 -4.90 -2.95
C THR A 280 -17.08 -4.34 -4.14
N LEU A 281 -15.79 -4.68 -4.28
CA LEU A 281 -14.97 -4.25 -5.42
C LEU A 281 -15.57 -4.72 -6.76
N ASP A 282 -16.02 -5.97 -6.81
CA ASP A 282 -16.66 -6.55 -7.99
C ASP A 282 -17.99 -5.85 -8.33
N LYS A 283 -18.81 -5.53 -7.31
CA LYS A 283 -20.09 -4.84 -7.48
C LYS A 283 -19.94 -3.38 -7.88
N ASN A 284 -18.97 -2.69 -7.30
CA ASN A 284 -18.77 -1.24 -7.47
C ASN A 284 -17.70 -0.93 -8.53
N ILE A 285 -17.37 -1.90 -9.37
CA ILE A 285 -16.37 -1.75 -10.44
C ILE A 285 -16.63 -0.57 -11.42
N ARG A 286 -17.87 -0.06 -11.46
CA ARG A 286 -18.27 1.11 -12.27
C ARG A 286 -18.00 2.46 -11.58
N SER A 287 -17.77 2.45 -10.28
CA SER A 287 -17.54 3.63 -9.47
C SER A 287 -16.11 4.15 -9.56
N TYR A 288 -15.20 3.43 -10.22
CA TYR A 288 -13.82 3.88 -10.34
C TYR A 288 -13.69 5.19 -11.14
N PRO A 289 -12.91 6.15 -10.64
CA PRO A 289 -12.63 7.38 -11.37
C PRO A 289 -11.86 7.06 -12.65
N SER A 290 -12.50 7.31 -13.80
CA SER A 290 -11.97 6.98 -15.14
C SER A 290 -10.71 7.77 -15.54
N ASN A 291 -10.43 8.86 -14.82
CA ASN A 291 -9.28 9.74 -15.03
C ASN A 291 -8.04 9.34 -14.23
N ILE A 292 -8.12 8.37 -13.32
CA ILE A 292 -6.96 7.90 -12.55
C ILE A 292 -6.44 6.60 -13.17
N PRO A 293 -5.24 6.60 -13.76
CA PRO A 293 -4.64 5.40 -14.29
C PRO A 293 -4.42 4.31 -13.23
N VAL A 294 -4.59 3.04 -13.60
CA VAL A 294 -4.38 1.91 -12.68
C VAL A 294 -3.39 0.92 -13.27
N LEU A 295 -2.33 0.60 -12.53
CA LEU A 295 -1.37 -0.45 -12.85
C LEU A 295 -1.58 -1.65 -11.93
N PHE A 296 -1.86 -2.80 -12.51
CA PHE A 296 -1.85 -4.08 -11.80
C PHE A 296 -0.52 -4.77 -12.09
N ILE A 297 0.18 -5.20 -11.05
CA ILE A 297 1.32 -6.10 -11.18
C ILE A 297 1.04 -7.34 -10.35
N HIS A 298 1.03 -8.49 -11.00
CA HIS A 298 0.58 -9.73 -10.37
C HIS A 298 1.32 -10.93 -10.94
N SER A 299 1.67 -11.90 -10.10
CA SER A 299 2.27 -13.15 -10.57
C SER A 299 1.22 -14.13 -11.06
N LYS A 300 1.47 -14.78 -12.19
CA LYS A 300 0.66 -15.92 -12.66
C LYS A 300 0.71 -17.12 -11.71
N ASN A 301 1.75 -17.18 -10.87
CA ASN A 301 2.00 -18.26 -9.92
C ASN A 301 1.66 -17.88 -8.47
N ASP A 302 0.95 -16.77 -8.24
CA ASP A 302 0.51 -16.35 -6.92
C ASP A 302 -0.41 -17.40 -6.28
N THR A 303 0.06 -17.99 -5.17
CA THR A 303 -0.64 -19.07 -4.45
C THR A 303 -1.76 -18.57 -3.53
N ILE A 304 -1.86 -17.26 -3.30
CA ILE A 304 -2.74 -16.63 -2.32
C ILE A 304 -3.89 -15.90 -3.01
N CYS A 305 -3.56 -15.04 -3.98
CA CYS A 305 -4.50 -14.25 -4.76
C CYS A 305 -4.41 -14.66 -6.23
N ASP A 306 -5.45 -15.32 -6.75
CA ASP A 306 -5.41 -15.93 -8.09
C ASP A 306 -5.28 -14.88 -9.20
N TYR A 307 -4.24 -15.02 -10.03
CA TYR A 307 -4.02 -14.17 -11.20
C TYR A 307 -5.23 -14.10 -12.14
N ARG A 308 -5.97 -15.20 -12.31
CA ARG A 308 -7.13 -15.26 -13.22
C ARG A 308 -8.26 -14.35 -12.75
N ASP A 309 -8.46 -14.24 -11.44
CA ASP A 309 -9.46 -13.34 -10.88
C ASP A 309 -9.03 -11.88 -11.07
N VAL A 310 -7.73 -11.58 -10.93
CA VAL A 310 -7.17 -10.25 -11.21
C VAL A 310 -7.31 -9.90 -12.69
N GLU A 311 -7.04 -10.85 -13.59
CA GLU A 311 -7.21 -10.66 -15.03
C GLU A 311 -8.69 -10.43 -15.38
N SER A 312 -9.61 -11.17 -14.77
CA SER A 312 -11.06 -10.96 -14.93
C SER A 312 -11.47 -9.58 -14.44
N PHE A 313 -11.05 -9.19 -13.23
CA PHE A 313 -11.33 -7.87 -12.65
C PHE A 313 -10.78 -6.75 -13.54
N PHE A 314 -9.52 -6.90 -13.97
CA PHE A 314 -8.87 -5.97 -14.90
C PHE A 314 -9.67 -5.80 -16.19
N LYS A 315 -10.15 -6.89 -16.81
CA LYS A 315 -10.95 -6.82 -18.05
C LYS A 315 -12.26 -6.06 -17.84
N GLU A 316 -12.94 -6.29 -16.71
CA GLU A 316 -14.24 -5.68 -16.40
C GLU A 316 -14.14 -4.20 -15.96
N LEU A 317 -13.00 -3.78 -15.40
CA LEU A 317 -12.76 -2.42 -14.94
C LEU A 317 -12.93 -1.40 -16.08
N ARG A 318 -13.93 -0.52 -16.02
CA ARG A 318 -14.19 0.50 -17.05
C ARG A 318 -13.30 1.73 -16.90
N ASN A 319 -11.99 1.52 -16.99
CA ASN A 319 -10.97 2.57 -16.99
C ASN A 319 -10.21 2.54 -18.33
N VAL A 320 -10.10 3.70 -18.98
CA VAL A 320 -9.40 3.81 -20.27
C VAL A 320 -7.88 3.70 -20.12
N ASN A 321 -7.35 4.05 -18.94
CA ASN A 321 -5.92 4.06 -18.64
C ASN A 321 -5.59 2.99 -17.61
N LYS A 322 -5.73 1.71 -17.98
CA LYS A 322 -5.38 0.58 -17.13
C LYS A 322 -4.30 -0.28 -17.80
N GLU A 323 -3.37 -0.80 -17.00
CA GLU A 323 -2.31 -1.70 -17.44
C GLU A 323 -2.24 -2.91 -16.50
N LEU A 324 -2.01 -4.10 -17.06
CA LEU A 324 -1.76 -5.34 -16.32
C LEU A 324 -0.40 -5.88 -16.72
N TYR A 325 0.51 -5.98 -15.76
CA TYR A 325 1.85 -6.53 -15.90
C TYR A 325 1.92 -7.88 -15.18
N ALA A 326 1.97 -8.96 -15.96
CA ALA A 326 2.00 -10.31 -15.45
C ALA A 326 3.44 -10.80 -15.25
N LEU A 327 3.73 -11.33 -14.06
CA LEU A 327 5.02 -11.93 -13.71
C LEU A 327 4.91 -13.46 -13.78
N GLU A 328 6.00 -14.14 -14.14
CA GLU A 328 6.04 -15.61 -14.20
C GLU A 328 6.96 -16.20 -13.13
N ASP A 329 7.96 -15.46 -12.66
CA ASP A 329 9.02 -15.99 -11.78
C ASP A 329 8.84 -15.66 -10.30
N MET A 330 7.69 -15.11 -9.90
CA MET A 330 7.39 -14.71 -8.51
C MET A 330 6.17 -15.48 -7.96
N ASP A 331 5.89 -15.39 -6.67
CA ASP A 331 4.72 -15.94 -5.98
C ASP A 331 3.80 -14.77 -5.56
N HIS A 332 3.76 -14.39 -4.29
CA HIS A 332 2.81 -13.39 -3.78
C HIS A 332 3.46 -12.10 -3.27
N ASP A 333 4.55 -12.20 -2.51
CA ASP A 333 5.19 -11.05 -1.87
C ASP A 333 6.20 -10.41 -2.81
N LEU A 334 5.69 -9.70 -3.83
CA LEU A 334 6.51 -9.11 -4.89
C LEU A 334 7.52 -8.07 -4.41
N ILE A 335 7.46 -7.66 -3.14
CA ILE A 335 8.38 -6.70 -2.55
C ILE A 335 9.56 -7.42 -1.90
N ALA A 336 9.32 -8.53 -1.21
CA ALA A 336 10.37 -9.28 -0.50
C ALA A 336 11.04 -10.38 -1.34
N GLU A 337 10.37 -10.85 -2.39
CA GLU A 337 10.87 -11.95 -3.20
C GLU A 337 12.07 -11.57 -4.10
N PRO A 338 12.93 -12.54 -4.47
CA PRO A 338 13.99 -12.32 -5.45
C PRO A 338 13.45 -11.77 -6.78
N GLY A 339 14.08 -10.72 -7.31
CA GLY A 339 13.65 -10.06 -8.56
C GLY A 339 12.71 -8.87 -8.36
N ASN A 340 12.37 -8.52 -7.11
CA ASN A 340 11.56 -7.36 -6.75
C ASN A 340 12.07 -6.04 -7.35
N GLU A 341 13.37 -5.91 -7.59
CA GLU A 341 13.96 -4.69 -8.17
C GLU A 341 13.45 -4.43 -9.59
N SER A 342 13.15 -5.49 -10.34
CA SER A 342 12.54 -5.38 -11.67
C SER A 342 11.10 -4.87 -11.61
N VAL A 343 10.35 -5.30 -10.59
CA VAL A 343 8.98 -4.84 -10.29
C VAL A 343 9.01 -3.35 -9.94
N LEU A 344 9.91 -2.96 -9.04
CA LEU A 344 10.09 -1.56 -8.65
C LEU A 344 10.48 -0.67 -9.83
N LYS A 345 11.43 -1.13 -10.66
CA LYS A 345 11.83 -0.42 -11.88
C LYS A 345 10.64 -0.23 -12.82
N LYS A 346 9.79 -1.24 -13.00
CA LYS A 346 8.57 -1.14 -13.81
C LYS A 346 7.60 -0.08 -13.25
N ILE A 347 7.41 -0.04 -11.92
CA ILE A 347 6.57 0.97 -11.27
C ILE A 347 7.11 2.38 -11.53
N ILE A 348 8.40 2.61 -11.27
CA ILE A 348 9.02 3.93 -11.44
C ILE A 348 8.94 4.39 -12.90
N GLN A 349 9.21 3.50 -13.86
CA GLN A 349 9.05 3.81 -15.28
C GLN A 349 7.61 4.18 -15.63
N TRP A 350 6.63 3.45 -15.10
CA TRP A 350 5.22 3.75 -15.31
C TRP A 350 4.83 5.11 -14.73
N MET A 351 5.27 5.44 -13.52
CA MET A 351 5.04 6.74 -12.89
C MET A 351 5.67 7.88 -13.71
N ASN A 352 6.92 7.72 -14.15
CA ASN A 352 7.63 8.71 -14.96
C ASN A 352 6.92 8.98 -16.29
N ASN A 353 6.39 7.95 -16.95
CA ASN A 353 5.63 8.11 -18.20
C ASN A 353 4.32 8.89 -18.01
N MET A 354 3.72 8.85 -16.81
CA MET A 354 2.53 9.65 -16.50
C MET A 354 2.86 11.11 -16.24
N ASN A 355 4.05 11.42 -15.73
CA ASN A 355 4.50 12.78 -15.47
C ASN A 355 4.82 13.59 -16.75
N GLN A 356 5.13 12.88 -17.84
CA GLN A 356 5.45 13.47 -19.15
C GLN A 356 4.21 13.78 -20.00
N LYS A 357 3.02 13.30 -19.59
CA LYS A 357 1.72 13.62 -20.20
C LYS A 357 1.06 14.78 -19.46
#